data_AF-A0A7K2J8U4-F1
#
_entry.id   AF-A0A7K2J8U4-F1
#
_cell.length_a   1.000
_cell.length_b   1.000
_cell.length_c   1.000
_cell.angle_alpha   90.00
_cell.angle_beta   90.00
_cell.angle_gamma   90.00
#
_symmetry.space_group_name_H-M   'P 1'
#
loop_
_entity.id
_entity.type
_entity.pdbx_description
1 polymer ?
#
loop_
_entity_poly.entity_id
_entity_poly.type
_entity_poly.pdbx_seq_one_letter_code
_entity_poly.pdbx_strand_id
1 'polypeptide(L)'
;MSDASIRPRHPRPHSLPLVAPLRLGRPSDTWFKPALSVVAASAVPQLTLLALGRLDLVIYTMAGSLCALYGHGLPYARRARTLAGVVLAMTAGLGAALVTASLTHSTAVLVAVGALLAAVQKAGCDATRIGPPGHVILTFVSSAALFAPQRPGQVPAHLALTLAAGAVAWLVCVGPA
;
A
#
# COMPACT_ATOMS: atom_id res chain seq x y z
N MET A 1 57.20 26.58 -34.46
CA MET A 1 57.37 25.91 -33.14
C MET A 1 56.17 26.28 -32.30
N SER A 2 55.12 25.46 -32.31
CA SER A 2 53.90 25.69 -31.54
C SER A 2 53.76 24.58 -30.52
N ASP A 3 53.93 24.94 -29.24
CA ASP A 3 53.76 24.04 -28.10
C ASP A 3 52.31 23.58 -27.97
N ALA A 4 52.06 22.30 -28.22
CA ALA A 4 50.79 21.66 -27.94
C ALA A 4 50.75 21.25 -26.45
N SER A 5 50.17 22.10 -25.60
CA SER A 5 49.94 21.77 -24.19
C SER A 5 48.92 20.63 -24.06
N ILE A 6 49.37 19.43 -23.71
CA ILE A 6 48.50 18.29 -23.40
C ILE A 6 48.00 18.46 -21.96
N ARG A 7 46.72 18.83 -21.77
CA ARG A 7 46.09 18.82 -20.45
C ARG A 7 45.80 17.37 -20.02
N PRO A 8 46.23 16.92 -18.84
CA PRO A 8 45.87 15.59 -18.34
C PRO A 8 44.37 15.54 -18.04
N ARG A 9 43.67 14.57 -18.63
CA ARG A 9 42.28 14.26 -18.30
C ARG A 9 42.26 13.48 -16.98
N HIS A 10 41.83 14.12 -15.90
CA HIS A 10 41.57 13.40 -14.64
C HIS A 10 40.38 12.43 -14.83
N PRO A 11 40.54 11.13 -14.50
CA PRO A 11 39.45 10.18 -14.54
C PRO A 11 38.39 10.56 -13.50
N ARG A 12 37.13 10.68 -13.94
CA ARG A 12 36.00 10.94 -13.03
C ARG A 12 35.82 9.71 -12.13
N PRO A 13 35.72 9.87 -10.80
CA PRO A 13 35.51 8.73 -9.92
C PRO A 13 34.17 8.08 -10.27
N HIS A 14 34.19 6.77 -10.55
CA HIS A 14 33.00 5.98 -10.74
C HIS A 14 32.19 6.01 -9.44
N SER A 15 31.07 6.73 -9.45
CA SER A 15 30.15 6.77 -8.31
C SER A 15 29.60 5.37 -8.07
N LEU A 16 29.77 4.84 -6.86
CA LEU A 16 29.24 3.55 -6.47
C LEU A 16 27.72 3.52 -6.75
N PRO A 17 27.20 2.46 -7.41
CA PRO A 17 25.78 2.35 -7.80
C PRO A 17 24.81 2.32 -6.60
N LEU A 18 25.33 2.26 -5.39
CA LEU A 18 24.59 2.27 -4.11
C LEU A 18 24.25 3.67 -3.61
N VAL A 19 24.89 4.72 -4.14
CA VAL A 19 24.61 6.10 -3.68
C VAL A 19 23.25 6.58 -4.21
N ALA A 20 22.81 6.10 -5.37
CA ALA A 20 21.51 6.45 -5.94
C ALA A 20 20.31 5.97 -5.09
N PRO A 21 20.22 4.72 -4.61
CA PRO A 21 19.12 4.27 -3.76
C PRO A 21 19.16 4.83 -2.33
N LEU A 22 20.34 5.25 -1.84
CA LEU A 22 20.49 5.86 -0.51
C LEU A 22 20.22 7.37 -0.49
N ARG A 23 20.05 8.00 -1.65
CA ARG A 23 19.66 9.41 -1.72
C ARG A 23 18.19 9.54 -1.37
N LEU A 24 17.93 10.12 -0.20
CA LEU A 24 16.60 10.50 0.23
C LEU A 24 16.01 11.47 -0.82
N GLY A 25 14.97 11.03 -1.52
CA GLY A 25 14.25 11.88 -2.47
C GLY A 25 13.65 13.09 -1.76
N ARG A 26 13.60 14.24 -2.45
CA ARG A 26 12.89 15.41 -1.93
C ARG A 26 11.43 15.02 -1.67
N PRO A 27 10.85 15.37 -0.50
CA PRO A 27 9.43 15.17 -0.26
C PRO A 27 8.64 15.82 -1.39
N SER A 28 7.61 15.16 -1.91
CA SER A 28 6.76 15.78 -2.93
C SER A 28 6.02 16.96 -2.30
N ASP A 29 5.89 18.08 -3.02
CA ASP A 29 5.16 19.27 -2.54
C ASP A 29 3.68 18.97 -2.20
N THR A 30 3.20 17.78 -2.59
CA THR A 30 1.83 17.30 -2.40
C THR A 30 1.71 16.30 -1.23
N TRP A 31 2.75 16.06 -0.42
CA TRP A 31 2.74 15.02 0.63
C TRP A 31 1.59 15.15 1.64
N PHE A 32 1.14 16.38 1.92
CA PHE A 32 0.03 16.66 2.83
C PHE A 32 -1.32 16.13 2.33
N LYS A 33 -1.53 16.08 1.00
CA LYS A 33 -2.81 15.67 0.40
C LYS A 33 -3.13 14.20 0.69
N PRO A 34 -2.24 13.24 0.38
CA PRO A 34 -2.41 11.85 0.79
C PRO A 34 -2.57 11.69 2.30
N ALA A 35 -1.78 12.42 3.11
CA ALA A 35 -1.85 12.34 4.56
C ALA A 35 -3.23 12.77 5.10
N LEU A 36 -3.75 13.91 4.66
CA LEU A 36 -5.05 14.41 5.08
C LEU A 36 -6.19 13.51 4.58
N SER A 37 -6.09 12.98 3.36
CA SER A 37 -7.07 12.03 2.83
C SER A 37 -7.14 10.76 3.66
N VAL A 38 -6.01 10.20 4.10
CA VAL A 38 -6.02 9.02 4.97
C VAL A 38 -6.66 9.34 6.31
N VAL A 39 -6.31 10.47 6.93
CA VAL A 39 -6.90 10.88 8.22
C VAL A 39 -8.41 11.01 8.08
N ALA A 40 -8.90 11.66 7.03
CA ALA A 40 -10.34 11.80 6.77
C ALA A 40 -10.99 10.43 6.48
N ALA A 41 -10.35 9.59 5.68
CA ALA A 41 -10.84 8.26 5.32
C ALA A 41 -10.85 7.28 6.50
N SER A 42 -9.92 7.43 7.46
CA SER A 42 -9.81 6.55 8.62
C SER A 42 -10.66 7.04 9.80
N ALA A 43 -10.84 8.36 9.95
CA ALA A 43 -11.65 8.94 11.03
C ALA A 43 -13.08 8.39 11.05
N VAL A 44 -13.74 8.33 9.89
CA VAL A 44 -15.14 7.83 9.80
C VAL A 44 -15.28 6.39 10.31
N PRO A 45 -14.57 5.38 9.76
CA PRO A 45 -14.69 4.00 10.24
C PRO A 45 -14.18 3.81 11.68
N GLN A 46 -13.10 4.51 12.07
CA GLN A 46 -12.53 4.37 13.41
C GLN A 46 -13.44 4.97 14.50
N LEU A 47 -14.01 6.15 14.27
CA LEU A 47 -14.96 6.76 15.20
C LEU A 47 -16.26 5.96 15.30
N THR A 48 -16.69 5.37 14.17
CA THR A 48 -17.85 4.46 14.18
C THR A 48 -17.57 3.22 15.03
N LEU A 49 -16.40 2.58 14.88
CA LEU A 49 -16.02 1.44 15.70
C LEU A 49 -15.82 1.81 17.18
N LEU A 50 -15.29 3.00 17.46
CA LEU A 50 -15.17 3.55 18.81
C LEU A 50 -16.54 3.69 19.47
N ALA A 51 -17.51 4.27 18.76
CA ALA A 51 -18.88 4.42 19.25
C ALA A 51 -19.58 3.07 19.48
N LEU A 52 -19.25 2.05 18.67
CA LEU A 52 -19.75 0.69 18.81
C LEU A 52 -18.98 -0.13 19.87
N GLY A 53 -17.92 0.40 20.48
CA GLY A 53 -17.08 -0.31 21.44
C GLY A 53 -16.32 -1.50 20.84
N ARG A 54 -16.08 -1.50 19.52
CA ARG A 54 -15.51 -2.62 18.76
C ARG A 54 -14.15 -2.27 18.14
N LEU A 55 -13.26 -1.70 18.95
CA LEU A 55 -11.92 -1.32 18.52
C LEU A 55 -11.05 -2.52 18.09
N ASP A 56 -11.41 -3.73 18.49
CA ASP A 56 -10.76 -4.97 18.02
C ASP A 56 -10.77 -5.12 16.49
N LEU A 57 -11.72 -4.48 15.81
CA LEU A 57 -11.89 -4.56 14.36
C LEU A 57 -11.10 -3.49 13.59
N VAL A 58 -10.41 -2.58 14.30
CA VAL A 58 -9.73 -1.43 13.68
C VAL A 58 -8.73 -1.88 12.64
N ILE A 59 -8.00 -2.98 12.88
CA ILE A 59 -7.00 -3.52 11.95
C ILE A 59 -7.58 -3.81 10.55
N TYR A 60 -8.84 -4.27 10.47
CA TYR A 60 -9.51 -4.56 9.19
C TYR A 60 -9.99 -3.29 8.50
N THR A 61 -10.49 -2.31 9.26
CA THR A 61 -10.87 -1.02 8.68
C THR A 61 -9.65 -0.22 8.22
N MET A 62 -8.51 -0.37 8.92
CA MET A 62 -7.24 0.29 8.56
C MET A 62 -6.74 -0.19 7.19
N ALA A 63 -6.90 -1.47 6.86
CA ALA A 63 -6.58 -1.99 5.54
C ALA A 63 -7.33 -1.24 4.42
N GLY A 64 -8.62 -1.00 4.62
CA GLY A 64 -9.45 -0.25 3.69
C GLY A 64 -9.10 1.24 3.64
N SER A 65 -8.95 1.91 4.79
CA SER A 65 -8.67 3.34 4.84
C SER A 65 -7.31 3.73 4.26
N LEU A 66 -6.28 2.88 4.42
CA LEU A 66 -4.95 3.12 3.86
C LEU A 66 -4.94 3.12 2.32
N CYS A 67 -5.98 2.62 1.66
CA CYS A 67 -6.14 2.76 0.21
C CYS A 67 -6.25 4.23 -0.22
N ALA A 68 -6.63 5.13 0.70
CA ALA A 68 -6.61 6.59 0.48
C ALA A 68 -5.20 7.18 0.31
N LEU A 69 -4.12 6.40 0.38
CA LEU A 69 -2.77 6.87 0.02
C LEU A 69 -2.51 6.89 -1.49
N TYR A 70 -3.38 6.26 -2.29
CA TYR A 70 -3.12 5.99 -3.69
C TYR A 70 -3.82 6.99 -4.62
N GLY A 71 -3.21 7.28 -5.78
CA GLY A 71 -3.89 7.95 -6.89
C GLY A 71 -4.00 9.48 -6.82
N HIS A 72 -3.45 10.15 -5.79
CA HIS A 72 -3.51 11.62 -5.62
C HIS A 72 -2.86 12.42 -6.75
N GLY A 73 -1.92 11.84 -7.50
CA GLY A 73 -1.31 12.46 -8.67
C GLY A 73 -2.02 12.20 -10.00
N LEU A 74 -3.12 11.43 -9.99
CA LEU A 74 -3.81 11.02 -11.23
C LEU A 74 -4.99 11.94 -11.56
N PRO A 75 -5.33 12.08 -12.87
CA PRO A 75 -6.57 12.72 -13.30
C PRO A 75 -7.79 12.02 -12.69
N TYR A 76 -8.85 12.76 -12.39
CA TYR A 76 -10.02 12.30 -11.63
C TYR A 76 -10.58 10.94 -12.08
N ALA A 77 -10.86 10.78 -13.37
CA ALA A 77 -11.43 9.54 -13.92
C ALA A 77 -10.48 8.33 -13.83
N ARG A 78 -9.16 8.57 -13.87
CA ARG A 78 -8.16 7.51 -13.68
C ARG A 78 -7.97 7.21 -12.19
N ARG A 79 -7.96 8.25 -11.34
CA ARG A 79 -7.90 8.13 -9.88
C ARG A 79 -9.01 7.23 -9.34
N ALA A 80 -10.27 7.50 -9.71
CA ALA A 80 -11.41 6.73 -9.23
C ALA A 80 -11.28 5.23 -9.58
N ARG A 81 -10.85 4.91 -10.80
CA ARG A 81 -10.63 3.51 -11.23
C ARG A 81 -9.43 2.86 -10.55
N THR A 82 -8.32 3.59 -10.43
CA THR A 82 -7.12 3.08 -9.74
C THR A 82 -7.42 2.80 -8.26
N LEU A 83 -8.13 3.70 -7.58
CA LEU A 83 -8.53 3.50 -6.19
C LEU A 83 -9.44 2.29 -6.01
N ALA A 84 -10.45 2.14 -6.87
CA ALA A 84 -11.32 0.96 -6.85
C ALA A 84 -10.50 -0.33 -7.05
N GLY A 85 -9.57 -0.34 -8.01
CA GLY A 85 -8.65 -1.46 -8.23
C GLY A 85 -7.76 -1.76 -7.02
N VAL A 86 -7.24 -0.73 -6.35
CA VAL A 86 -6.42 -0.89 -5.13
C VAL A 86 -7.24 -1.44 -3.97
N VAL A 87 -8.46 -0.95 -3.76
CA VAL A 87 -9.37 -1.46 -2.71
C VAL A 87 -9.70 -2.94 -2.96
N LEU A 88 -9.99 -3.31 -4.21
CA LEU A 88 -10.23 -4.69 -4.60
C LEU A 88 -8.98 -5.57 -4.41
N ALA A 89 -7.80 -5.09 -4.82
CA ALA A 89 -6.54 -5.81 -4.63
C ALA A 89 -6.19 -5.98 -3.13
N MET A 90 -6.42 -4.95 -2.31
CA MET A 90 -6.24 -5.00 -0.86
C MET A 90 -7.18 -6.04 -0.24
N THR A 91 -8.46 -5.99 -0.60
CA THR A 91 -9.47 -6.92 -0.09
C THR A 91 -9.15 -8.36 -0.50
N ALA A 92 -8.74 -8.58 -1.75
CA ALA A 92 -8.36 -9.91 -2.23
C ALA A 92 -7.10 -10.44 -1.52
N GLY A 93 -6.06 -9.61 -1.36
CA GLY A 93 -4.85 -9.98 -0.64
C GLY A 93 -5.11 -10.30 0.83
N LEU A 94 -5.93 -9.47 1.50
CA LEU A 94 -6.37 -9.72 2.86
C LEU A 94 -7.20 -11.01 2.95
N GLY A 95 -8.13 -11.24 2.04
CA GLY A 95 -8.94 -12.46 2.00
C GLY A 95 -8.10 -13.72 1.87
N ALA A 96 -7.15 -13.72 0.93
CA ALA A 96 -6.21 -14.82 0.76
C ALA A 96 -5.38 -15.07 2.03
N ALA A 97 -4.91 -14.00 2.68
CA ALA A 97 -4.16 -14.09 3.93
C ALA A 97 -5.00 -14.68 5.08
N LEU A 98 -6.21 -14.15 5.31
CA LEU A 98 -7.10 -14.60 6.39
C LEU A 98 -7.58 -16.05 6.17
N VAL A 99 -7.92 -16.42 4.93
CA VAL A 99 -8.28 -17.81 4.59
C VAL A 99 -7.10 -18.73 4.86
N THR A 100 -5.90 -18.37 4.39
CA THR A 100 -4.69 -19.18 4.64
C THR A 100 -4.43 -19.35 6.14
N ALA A 101 -4.47 -18.25 6.90
CA ALA A 101 -4.30 -18.25 8.36
C ALA A 101 -5.35 -19.11 9.08
N SER A 102 -6.57 -19.21 8.53
CA SER A 102 -7.63 -20.07 9.09
C SER A 102 -7.44 -21.56 8.80
N LEU A 103 -6.71 -21.92 7.74
CA LEU A 103 -6.55 -23.30 7.28
C LEU A 103 -5.25 -23.94 7.77
N THR A 104 -4.22 -23.16 8.07
CA THR A 104 -2.92 -23.69 8.49
C THR A 104 -2.28 -22.86 9.59
N HIS A 105 -1.62 -23.56 10.51
CA HIS A 105 -0.79 -22.98 11.56
C HIS A 105 0.72 -23.16 11.26
N SER A 106 1.05 -23.77 10.11
CA SER A 106 2.45 -24.00 9.73
C SER A 106 3.11 -22.70 9.29
N THR A 107 4.09 -22.22 10.06
CA THR A 107 4.83 -21.00 9.76
C THR A 107 5.50 -21.04 8.38
N ALA A 108 6.02 -22.19 7.96
CA ALA A 108 6.65 -22.33 6.64
C ALA A 108 5.65 -22.07 5.50
N VAL A 109 4.41 -22.55 5.64
CA VAL A 109 3.35 -22.33 4.65
C VAL A 109 2.93 -20.86 4.65
N LEU A 110 2.76 -20.25 5.82
CA LEU A 110 2.40 -18.83 5.92
C LEU A 110 3.47 -17.93 5.29
N VAL A 111 4.74 -18.22 5.52
CA VAL A 111 5.86 -17.48 4.88
C VAL A 111 5.85 -17.67 3.37
N ALA A 112 5.65 -18.91 2.88
CA ALA A 112 5.57 -19.17 1.43
C ALA A 112 4.40 -18.44 0.77
N VAL A 113 3.22 -18.44 1.40
CA VAL A 113 2.05 -17.70 0.91
C VAL A 113 2.29 -16.19 0.99
N GLY A 114 2.91 -15.69 2.06
CA GLY A 114 3.28 -14.28 2.19
C GLY A 114 4.23 -13.84 1.08
N ALA A 115 5.24 -14.65 0.76
CA ALA A 115 6.16 -14.39 -0.35
C ALA A 115 5.44 -14.39 -1.71
N LEU A 116 4.52 -15.32 -1.93
CA LEU A 116 3.72 -15.38 -3.16
C LEU A 116 2.81 -14.16 -3.31
N LEU A 117 2.08 -13.79 -2.25
CA LEU A 117 1.24 -12.59 -2.23
C LEU A 117 2.09 -11.34 -2.51
N ALA A 118 3.26 -11.24 -1.87
CA ALA A 118 4.16 -10.12 -2.09
C ALA A 118 4.66 -10.03 -3.54
N ALA A 119 5.02 -11.16 -4.14
CA ALA A 119 5.42 -11.24 -5.55
C ALA A 119 4.28 -10.80 -6.48
N VAL A 120 3.05 -11.27 -6.25
CA VAL A 120 1.87 -10.90 -7.05
C VAL A 120 1.54 -9.42 -6.88
N GLN A 121 1.57 -8.89 -5.65
CA GLN A 121 1.29 -7.49 -5.36
C GLN A 121 2.35 -6.58 -5.99
N LYS A 122 3.63 -6.97 -5.93
CA LYS A 122 4.73 -6.29 -6.60
C LYS A 122 4.54 -6.29 -8.12
N ALA A 123 4.36 -7.45 -8.74
CA ALA A 123 4.17 -7.58 -10.17
C ALA A 123 2.94 -6.79 -10.66
N GLY A 124 1.83 -6.84 -9.91
CA GLY A 124 0.62 -6.08 -10.21
C GLY A 124 0.83 -4.58 -10.13
N CYS A 125 1.50 -4.08 -9.08
CA CYS A 125 1.82 -2.65 -8.95
C CYS A 125 2.78 -2.17 -10.04
N ASP A 126 3.76 -3.00 -10.42
CA ASP A 126 4.71 -2.69 -11.48
C ASP A 126 4.03 -2.65 -12.85
N ALA A 127 3.17 -3.65 -13.15
CA ALA A 127 2.41 -3.72 -14.40
C ALA A 127 1.42 -2.55 -14.55
N THR A 128 0.78 -2.13 -13.46
CA THR A 128 -0.16 -1.01 -13.45
C THR A 128 0.52 0.35 -13.31
N ARG A 129 1.85 0.37 -13.10
CA ARG A 129 2.66 1.58 -12.87
C ARG A 129 2.07 2.44 -11.74
N ILE A 130 1.56 1.78 -10.69
CA ILE A 130 1.07 2.45 -9.50
C ILE A 130 2.23 3.22 -8.86
N GLY A 131 2.08 4.53 -8.73
CA GLY A 131 3.07 5.38 -8.08
C GLY A 131 3.25 5.05 -6.59
N PRO A 132 4.19 5.71 -5.89
CA PRO A 132 4.35 5.58 -4.45
C PRO A 132 2.99 5.75 -3.72
N PRO A 133 2.67 4.91 -2.71
CA PRO A 133 3.51 3.94 -1.99
C PRO A 133 3.70 2.56 -2.65
N GLY A 134 3.18 2.33 -3.86
CA GLY A 134 3.35 1.08 -4.60
C GLY A 134 2.76 -0.14 -3.87
N HIS A 135 3.43 -1.29 -3.95
CA HIS A 135 2.98 -2.54 -3.32
C HIS A 135 3.11 -2.58 -1.78
N VAL A 136 3.82 -1.63 -1.15
CA VAL A 136 4.26 -1.74 0.25
C VAL A 136 3.10 -1.89 1.24
N ILE A 137 2.02 -1.12 1.08
CA ILE A 137 0.87 -1.20 1.99
C ILE A 137 0.13 -2.53 1.80
N LEU A 138 -0.01 -2.98 0.55
CA LEU A 138 -0.65 -4.26 0.21
C LEU A 138 0.11 -5.43 0.81
N THR A 139 1.44 -5.46 0.65
CA THR A 139 2.29 -6.52 1.20
C THR A 139 2.28 -6.50 2.72
N PHE A 140 2.41 -5.32 3.32
CA PHE A 140 2.37 -5.16 4.76
C PHE A 140 1.09 -5.70 5.39
N VAL A 141 -0.07 -5.28 4.86
CA VAL A 141 -1.39 -5.72 5.37
C VAL A 141 -1.57 -7.22 5.20
N SER A 142 -1.27 -7.76 4.01
CA SER A 142 -1.40 -9.20 3.75
C SER A 142 -0.46 -10.03 4.63
N SER A 143 0.79 -9.61 4.80
CA SER A 143 1.75 -10.29 5.68
C SER A 143 1.31 -10.23 7.15
N ALA A 144 0.84 -9.08 7.64
CA ALA A 144 0.33 -8.97 9.00
C ALA A 144 -0.89 -9.89 9.23
N ALA A 145 -1.79 -9.96 8.25
CA ALA A 145 -3.00 -10.79 8.33
C ALA A 145 -2.72 -12.29 8.32
N LEU A 146 -1.62 -12.75 7.69
CA LEU A 146 -1.22 -14.16 7.69
C LEU A 146 -0.88 -14.69 9.09
N PHE A 147 -0.45 -13.81 9.99
CA PHE A 147 -0.08 -14.17 11.36
C PHE A 147 -1.13 -13.73 12.40
N ALA A 148 -2.27 -13.20 11.94
CA ALA A 148 -3.38 -12.87 12.82
C ALA A 148 -4.18 -14.14 13.15
N PRO A 149 -4.53 -14.40 14.43
CA PRO A 149 -5.40 -15.52 14.80
C PRO A 149 -6.79 -15.32 14.17
N GLN A 150 -7.24 -16.22 13.30
CA GLN A 150 -8.50 -16.08 12.57
C GLN A 150 -9.35 -17.33 12.60
N ARG A 151 -10.68 -17.15 12.70
CA ARG A 151 -11.66 -18.21 12.51
C ARG A 151 -12.32 -18.07 11.14
N PRO A 152 -12.58 -19.17 10.40
CA PRO A 152 -13.11 -19.11 9.04
C PRO A 152 -14.47 -18.39 8.95
N GLY A 153 -15.31 -18.51 9.97
CA GLY A 153 -16.61 -17.82 10.02
C GLY A 153 -16.54 -16.29 10.14
N GLN A 154 -15.39 -15.73 10.51
CA GLN A 154 -15.22 -14.27 10.69
C GLN A 154 -14.65 -13.58 9.45
N VAL A 155 -14.08 -14.35 8.51
CA VAL A 155 -13.45 -13.83 7.29
C VAL A 155 -14.40 -12.96 6.47
N PRO A 156 -15.66 -13.37 6.19
CA PRO A 156 -16.58 -12.54 5.41
C PRO A 156 -16.86 -11.18 6.08
N ALA A 157 -16.98 -11.17 7.42
CA ALA A 157 -17.22 -9.94 8.17
C ALA A 157 -16.02 -8.99 8.14
N HIS A 158 -14.80 -9.51 8.27
CA HIS A 158 -13.57 -8.72 8.18
C HIS A 158 -13.35 -8.14 6.77
N LEU A 159 -13.69 -8.90 5.74
CA LEU A 159 -13.65 -8.42 4.35
C LEU A 159 -14.71 -7.36 4.08
N ALA A 160 -15.93 -7.53 4.61
CA ALA A 160 -16.98 -6.52 4.51
C ALA A 160 -16.56 -5.19 5.16
N LEU A 161 -15.91 -5.24 6.33
CA LEU A 161 -15.38 -4.04 7.00
C LEU A 161 -14.27 -3.37 6.20
N THR A 162 -13.38 -4.17 5.61
CA THR A 162 -12.29 -3.67 4.75
C THR A 162 -12.85 -2.98 3.50
N LEU A 163 -13.84 -3.59 2.85
CA LEU A 163 -14.53 -3.01 1.69
C LEU A 163 -15.30 -1.75 2.06
N ALA A 164 -16.01 -1.74 3.19
CA ALA A 164 -16.74 -0.56 3.65
C ALA A 164 -15.79 0.62 3.93
N ALA A 165 -14.69 0.37 4.64
CA ALA A 165 -13.66 1.39 4.87
C ALA A 165 -12.97 1.83 3.56
N GLY A 166 -12.74 0.90 2.63
CA GLY A 166 -12.23 1.19 1.30
C GLY A 166 -13.18 2.03 0.44
N ALA A 167 -14.50 1.83 0.58
CA ALA A 167 -15.51 2.66 -0.07
C ALA A 167 -15.53 4.08 0.50
N VAL A 168 -15.38 4.23 1.82
CA VAL A 168 -15.20 5.55 2.45
C VAL A 168 -13.93 6.22 1.93
N ALA A 169 -12.81 5.51 1.88
CA ALA A 169 -11.56 6.03 1.31
C ALA A 169 -11.73 6.47 -0.16
N TRP A 170 -12.43 5.67 -0.96
CA TRP A 170 -12.75 6.01 -2.33
C TRP A 170 -13.59 7.29 -2.42
N LEU A 171 -14.65 7.42 -1.61
CA LEU A 171 -15.48 8.63 -1.54
C LEU A 171 -14.69 9.86 -1.11
N VAL A 172 -13.77 9.74 -0.14
CA VAL A 172 -12.93 10.86 0.31
C VAL A 172 -11.96 11.31 -0.77
N CYS A 173 -11.36 10.37 -1.52
CA CYS A 173 -10.37 10.71 -2.55
C CYS A 173 -10.95 11.10 -3.91
N VAL A 174 -12.20 10.68 -4.18
CA VAL A 174 -12.99 11.02 -5.37
C VAL A 174 -13.98 12.15 -5.06
N GLY A 175 -14.21 12.51 -3.80
CA GLY A 175 -15.06 13.62 -3.43
C GLY A 175 -14.56 14.96 -4.01
N PRO A 176 -15.46 15.89 -4.36
CA PRO A 176 -15.06 17.23 -4.76
C PRO A 176 -14.33 17.91 -3.59
N ALA A 177 -13.15 18.44 -3.87
CA ALA A 177 -12.38 19.29 -2.97
C ALA A 177 -12.71 20.77 -3.20
#